data_AF-A0A9P6JU25-F1
#
_entry.id   AF-A0A9P6JU25-F1
#
_cell.length_a   1.000
_cell.length_b   1.000
_cell.length_c   1.000
_cell.angle_alpha   90.00
_cell.angle_beta   90.00
_cell.angle_gamma   90.00
#
_symmetry.space_group_name_H-M   'P 1'
#
loop_
_entity.id
_entity.type
_entity.pdbx_description
1 polymer ?
#
loop_
_entity_poly.entity_id
_entity_poly.type
_entity_poly.pdbx_seq_one_letter_code
_entity_poly.pdbx_strand_id
1 'polypeptide(L)'
;MTDAQMTDRADQLSLHLYSKLFYLLNEARSTDVKIDENRGLKIDKWFCIETPTSDLFSKGLQEPYRNISKYLSESSNPPLLEIDVVLEIPELDDRISVDTSEIRFEPKPRLVVLEKWKIECIQDFQRSRANIMEDADLSVPMFCKNGMMLFRGIFSLLRLLPAWKLYQDVPKRTQRLLTPENMDMKLRLVFPGSEQDDLKRFRFEDTPSFTPSSP
;
A
#
# COMPACT_ATOMS: atom_id res chain seq x y z
N MET A 1 -13.52 -18.85 -27.09
CA MET A 1 -12.89 -17.51 -26.99
C MET A 1 -11.57 -17.57 -27.74
N THR A 2 -11.15 -16.49 -28.41
CA THR A 2 -9.81 -16.46 -29.02
C THR A 2 -8.76 -16.20 -27.94
N ASP A 3 -7.53 -16.71 -28.10
CA ASP A 3 -6.46 -16.55 -27.10
C ASP A 3 -6.23 -15.09 -26.71
N ALA A 4 -6.31 -14.17 -27.68
CA ALA A 4 -6.20 -12.73 -27.45
C ALA A 4 -7.24 -12.18 -26.45
N GLN A 5 -8.46 -12.73 -26.43
CA GLN A 5 -9.51 -12.32 -25.48
C GLN A 5 -9.25 -12.84 -24.06
N MET A 6 -8.58 -13.98 -23.92
CA MET A 6 -8.20 -14.51 -22.62
C MET A 6 -7.06 -13.70 -22.00
N THR A 7 -6.07 -13.34 -22.83
CA THR A 7 -4.96 -12.47 -22.46
C THR A 7 -5.43 -11.09 -21.97
N ASP A 8 -6.31 -10.43 -22.74
CA ASP A 8 -6.87 -9.12 -22.36
C ASP A 8 -7.63 -9.17 -21.03
N ARG A 9 -8.39 -10.25 -20.80
CA ARG A 9 -9.09 -10.46 -19.51
C ARG A 9 -8.12 -10.68 -18.36
N ALA A 10 -7.05 -11.44 -18.57
CA ALA A 10 -6.04 -11.68 -17.52
C ALA A 10 -5.33 -10.38 -17.14
N ASP A 11 -5.00 -9.56 -18.13
CA ASP A 11 -4.40 -8.24 -17.96
C ASP A 11 -5.34 -7.30 -17.18
N GLN A 12 -6.63 -7.27 -17.56
CA GLN A 12 -7.65 -6.51 -16.83
C GLN A 12 -7.79 -6.96 -15.36
N LEU A 13 -7.90 -8.27 -15.13
CA LEU A 13 -8.05 -8.84 -13.78
C LEU A 13 -6.85 -8.51 -12.90
N SER A 14 -5.66 -8.55 -13.48
CA SER A 14 -4.45 -8.23 -12.75
C SER A 14 -4.40 -6.77 -12.37
N LEU A 15 -4.72 -5.85 -13.29
CA LEU A 15 -4.82 -4.43 -12.98
C LEU A 15 -5.79 -4.17 -11.82
N HIS A 16 -6.95 -4.84 -11.83
CA HIS A 16 -7.92 -4.73 -10.73
C HIS A 16 -7.37 -5.28 -9.42
N LEU A 17 -6.60 -6.36 -9.43
CA LEU A 17 -5.95 -6.89 -8.23
C LEU A 17 -4.96 -5.88 -7.62
N TYR A 18 -4.04 -5.32 -8.42
CA TYR A 18 -3.08 -4.33 -7.92
C TYR A 18 -3.78 -3.06 -7.41
N SER A 19 -4.75 -2.55 -8.19
CA SER A 19 -5.50 -1.34 -7.81
C SER A 19 -6.34 -1.55 -6.55
N LYS A 20 -6.94 -2.73 -6.39
CA LYS A 20 -7.81 -3.03 -5.25
C LYS A 20 -7.05 -3.02 -3.93
N LEU A 21 -5.83 -3.55 -3.90
CA LEU A 21 -5.00 -3.46 -2.68
C LEU A 21 -4.76 -2.00 -2.30
N PHE A 22 -4.38 -1.17 -3.28
CA PHE A 22 -4.12 0.25 -3.04
C PHE A 22 -5.36 0.96 -2.47
N TYR A 23 -6.54 0.76 -3.06
CA TYR A 23 -7.76 1.41 -2.59
C TYR A 23 -8.16 0.94 -1.18
N LEU A 24 -8.03 -0.35 -0.88
CA LEU A 24 -8.29 -0.88 0.47
C LEU A 24 -7.35 -0.30 1.51
N LEU A 25 -6.06 -0.21 1.20
CA LEU A 25 -5.08 0.42 2.07
C LEU A 25 -5.40 1.90 2.27
N ASN A 26 -5.77 2.60 1.20
CA ASN A 26 -6.01 4.04 1.24
C ASN A 26 -7.20 4.33 2.16
N GLU A 27 -8.30 3.58 1.99
CA GLU A 27 -9.47 3.70 2.85
C GLU A 27 -9.15 3.39 4.33
N ALA A 28 -8.35 2.35 4.58
CA ALA A 28 -8.07 1.87 5.94
C ALA A 28 -6.97 2.64 6.69
N ARG A 29 -6.22 3.52 6.00
CA ARG A 29 -5.02 4.16 6.55
C ARG A 29 -4.93 5.67 6.30
N SER A 30 -5.55 6.19 5.24
CA SER A 30 -5.47 7.62 4.92
C SER A 30 -6.49 8.40 5.73
N THR A 31 -6.02 9.32 6.57
CA THR A 31 -6.87 10.20 7.39
C THR A 31 -7.50 11.34 6.59
N ASP A 32 -6.93 11.69 5.44
CA ASP A 32 -7.44 12.70 4.49
C ASP A 32 -8.83 12.31 3.90
N VAL A 33 -9.07 11.02 3.71
CA VAL A 33 -10.31 10.49 3.10
C VAL A 33 -11.56 10.78 3.95
N LYS A 34 -11.42 10.94 5.27
CA LYS A 34 -12.55 11.30 6.16
C LYS A 34 -12.97 12.76 6.07
N ILE A 35 -12.07 13.63 5.63
CA ILE A 35 -12.35 15.07 5.52
C ILE A 35 -13.14 15.35 4.22
N ASP A 36 -12.94 14.51 3.20
CA ASP A 36 -13.45 14.69 1.83
C ASP A 36 -14.59 13.71 1.46
N GLU A 37 -15.33 13.16 2.45
CA GLU A 37 -16.51 12.27 2.23
C GLU A 37 -17.61 12.89 1.32
N ASN A 38 -17.51 14.19 1.04
CA ASN A 38 -18.44 14.94 0.20
C ASN A 38 -18.05 15.02 -1.29
N ARG A 39 -16.90 14.46 -1.70
CA ARG A 39 -16.54 14.33 -3.12
C ARG A 39 -17.09 13.01 -3.63
N GLY A 40 -17.87 13.04 -4.72
CA GLY A 40 -18.42 11.87 -5.39
C GLY A 40 -17.36 10.97 -6.03
N LEU A 41 -16.48 10.39 -5.21
CA LEU A 41 -15.44 9.47 -5.62
C LEU A 41 -16.08 8.23 -6.23
N LYS A 42 -15.53 7.79 -7.36
CA LYS A 42 -15.99 6.57 -8.03
C LYS A 42 -15.80 5.38 -7.08
N ILE A 43 -16.80 4.52 -6.98
CA ILE A 43 -16.73 3.33 -6.13
C ILE A 43 -16.24 2.15 -6.98
N ASP A 44 -15.17 1.51 -6.56
CA ASP A 44 -14.72 0.24 -7.09
C ASP A 44 -15.45 -0.90 -6.39
N LYS A 45 -16.16 -1.73 -7.16
CA LYS A 45 -16.93 -2.89 -6.65
C LYS A 45 -16.28 -4.24 -6.98
N TRP A 46 -15.03 -4.23 -7.44
CA TRP A 46 -14.34 -5.46 -7.80
C TRP A 46 -14.14 -6.35 -6.57
N PHE A 47 -14.16 -7.66 -6.81
CA PHE A 47 -14.03 -8.69 -5.77
C PHE A 47 -15.08 -8.60 -4.66
N CYS A 48 -16.26 -8.04 -4.97
CA CYS A 48 -17.41 -7.95 -4.06
C CYS A 48 -17.10 -7.20 -2.76
N ILE A 49 -16.24 -6.18 -2.84
CA ILE A 49 -15.97 -5.21 -1.77
C ILE A 49 -16.12 -3.83 -2.40
N GLU A 50 -16.88 -2.94 -1.77
CA GLU A 50 -17.01 -1.56 -2.22
C GLU A 50 -15.90 -0.72 -1.58
N THR A 51 -15.08 -0.07 -2.40
CA THR A 51 -13.99 0.80 -1.92
C THR A 51 -13.94 2.07 -2.78
N PRO A 52 -13.79 3.26 -2.19
CA PRO A 52 -13.62 4.49 -2.97
C PRO A 52 -12.32 4.43 -3.77
N THR A 53 -12.36 4.79 -5.05
CA THR A 53 -11.15 4.96 -5.85
C THR A 53 -10.40 6.20 -5.40
N SER A 54 -9.09 6.20 -5.55
CA SER A 54 -8.24 7.33 -5.23
C SER A 54 -7.39 7.73 -6.43
N ASP A 55 -7.32 9.04 -6.70
CA ASP A 55 -6.51 9.61 -7.77
C ASP A 55 -5.00 9.51 -7.49
N LEU A 56 -4.62 9.17 -6.24
CA LEU A 56 -3.23 8.94 -5.84
C LEU A 56 -2.59 7.78 -6.63
N PHE A 57 -3.38 6.79 -7.02
CA PHE A 57 -2.92 5.73 -7.94
C PHE A 57 -3.30 6.09 -9.37
N SER A 58 -2.66 7.13 -9.89
CA SER A 58 -2.95 7.69 -11.20
C SER A 58 -2.71 6.69 -12.35
N LYS A 59 -3.26 7.00 -13.53
CA LYS A 59 -3.11 6.15 -14.72
C LYS A 59 -1.64 5.84 -15.06
N GLY A 60 -0.73 6.79 -14.86
CA GLY A 60 0.70 6.58 -15.10
C GLY A 60 1.32 5.55 -14.16
N LEU A 61 0.85 5.47 -12.90
CA LEU A 61 1.33 4.50 -11.92
C LEU A 61 0.71 3.11 -12.12
N GLN A 62 -0.46 3.05 -12.74
CA GLN A 62 -1.15 1.80 -13.09
C GLN A 62 -0.59 1.13 -14.35
N GLU A 63 0.01 1.90 -15.25
CA GLU A 63 0.44 1.43 -16.57
C GLU A 63 1.34 0.19 -16.55
N PRO A 64 2.32 0.05 -15.63
CA PRO A 64 3.16 -1.15 -15.57
C PRO A 64 2.38 -2.43 -15.21
N TYR A 65 1.21 -2.30 -14.58
CA TYR A 65 0.36 -3.41 -14.16
C TYR A 65 -0.78 -3.70 -15.15
N ARG A 66 -0.91 -2.89 -16.20
CA ARG A 66 -1.96 -3.04 -17.23
C ARG A 66 -1.68 -4.20 -18.17
N ASN A 67 -0.41 -4.48 -18.48
CA ASN A 67 -0.01 -5.40 -19.54
C ASN A 67 0.88 -6.53 -19.00
N ILE A 68 0.35 -7.33 -18.08
CA ILE A 68 1.13 -8.38 -17.38
C ILE A 68 1.54 -9.49 -18.34
N SER A 69 0.70 -9.76 -19.33
CA SER A 69 0.97 -10.74 -20.38
C SER A 69 2.24 -10.44 -21.18
N LYS A 70 2.63 -9.17 -21.31
CA LYS A 70 3.90 -8.78 -21.91
C LYS A 70 5.09 -9.35 -21.12
N TYR A 71 5.08 -9.16 -19.80
CA TYR A 71 6.12 -9.68 -18.90
C TYR A 71 6.20 -11.21 -18.94
N LEU A 72 5.03 -11.87 -18.98
CA LEU A 72 4.95 -13.33 -19.16
C LEU A 72 5.58 -13.78 -20.48
N SER A 73 5.31 -13.07 -21.59
CA SER A 73 5.88 -13.41 -22.91
C SER A 73 7.39 -13.18 -22.98
N GLU A 74 7.90 -12.18 -22.26
CA GLU A 74 9.32 -11.81 -22.21
C GLU A 74 10.10 -12.60 -21.15
N SER A 75 9.47 -13.57 -20.47
CA SER A 75 10.05 -14.33 -19.35
C SER A 75 10.65 -13.44 -18.27
N SER A 76 10.05 -12.27 -18.05
CA SER A 76 10.45 -11.28 -17.03
C SER A 76 9.31 -11.09 -16.04
N ASN A 77 9.61 -10.82 -14.76
CA ASN A 77 8.55 -10.57 -13.79
C ASN A 77 7.99 -9.14 -13.95
N PRO A 78 6.67 -8.93 -13.80
CA PRO A 78 6.13 -7.58 -13.72
C PRO A 78 6.70 -6.86 -12.48
N PRO A 79 6.71 -5.51 -12.48
CA PRO A 79 7.31 -4.76 -11.40
C PRO A 79 6.64 -5.04 -10.05
N LEU A 80 7.43 -5.06 -8.97
CA LEU A 80 6.96 -5.15 -7.60
C LEU A 80 6.11 -3.91 -7.27
N LEU A 81 4.89 -4.11 -6.77
CA LEU A 81 4.13 -3.01 -6.16
C LEU A 81 4.46 -2.94 -4.67
N GLU A 82 5.11 -1.85 -4.24
CA GLU A 82 5.41 -1.59 -2.84
C GLU A 82 4.64 -0.35 -2.35
N ILE A 83 3.95 -0.49 -1.22
CA ILE A 83 3.14 0.56 -0.60
C ILE A 83 3.61 0.71 0.84
N ASP A 84 4.13 1.88 1.17
CA ASP A 84 4.47 2.27 2.53
C ASP A 84 3.30 3.02 3.16
N VAL A 85 2.90 2.59 4.35
CA VAL A 85 1.99 3.33 5.21
C VAL A 85 2.84 4.18 6.13
N VAL A 86 2.71 5.51 6.02
CA VAL A 86 3.55 6.46 6.75
C VAL A 86 2.75 7.33 7.68
N LEU A 87 3.32 7.59 8.86
CA LEU A 87 2.87 8.64 9.77
C LEU A 87 3.73 9.88 9.55
N GLU A 88 3.09 10.98 9.18
CA GLU A 88 3.70 12.30 9.10
C GLU A 88 3.71 12.94 10.49
N ILE A 89 4.91 13.29 10.93
CA ILE A 89 5.15 13.92 12.22
C ILE A 89 5.30 15.43 11.99
N PRO A 90 4.52 16.27 12.68
CA PRO A 90 4.69 17.73 12.64
C PRO A 90 6.07 18.15 13.14
N GLU A 91 6.49 19.38 12.90
CA GLU A 91 7.80 19.87 13.35
C GLU A 91 7.82 19.98 14.87
N LEU A 92 8.28 18.91 15.53
CA LEU A 92 8.42 18.86 16.98
C LEU A 92 9.64 19.68 17.43
N ASP A 93 9.52 20.33 18.59
CA ASP A 93 10.66 20.88 19.34
C ASP A 93 11.72 19.78 19.58
N ASP A 94 12.97 20.17 19.82
CA ASP A 94 14.16 19.28 19.88
C ASP A 94 14.10 18.13 20.92
N ARG A 95 13.04 18.05 21.71
CA ARG A 95 12.91 17.15 22.86
C ARG A 95 11.66 16.29 22.72
N ILE A 96 11.84 15.07 22.20
CA ILE A 96 10.80 14.05 22.23
C ILE A 96 11.05 13.18 23.47
N SER A 97 10.12 13.21 24.42
CA SER A 97 10.16 12.35 25.60
C SER A 97 9.32 11.10 25.35
N VAL A 98 9.95 9.92 25.37
CA VAL A 98 9.26 8.64 25.31
C VAL A 98 9.46 7.92 26.64
N ASP A 99 8.36 7.76 27.38
CA ASP A 99 8.18 6.95 28.61
C ASP A 99 9.15 7.13 29.80
N THR A 100 10.22 7.93 29.70
CA THR A 100 11.16 8.42 30.76
C THR A 100 12.55 8.74 30.19
N SER A 101 12.83 8.41 28.93
CA SER A 101 14.09 8.70 28.25
C SER A 101 13.91 9.87 27.27
N GLU A 102 14.77 10.88 27.38
CA GLU A 102 14.85 11.99 26.42
C GLU A 102 15.69 11.53 25.22
N ILE A 103 15.03 11.20 24.10
CA ILE A 103 15.70 10.72 22.89
C ILE A 103 15.79 11.89 21.92
N ARG A 104 17.01 12.33 21.61
CA ARG A 104 17.27 13.31 20.56
C ARG A 104 17.42 12.57 19.23
N PHE A 105 16.51 12.85 18.29
CA PHE A 105 16.60 12.35 16.93
C PHE A 105 17.25 13.40 16.03
N GLU A 106 18.43 13.10 15.50
CA GLU A 106 19.11 13.94 14.52
C GLU A 106 19.39 13.11 13.25
N PRO A 107 18.76 13.44 12.10
CA PRO A 107 17.84 14.54 11.88
C PRO A 107 16.41 14.26 12.39
N LYS A 108 15.58 15.29 12.59
CA LYS A 108 14.18 15.14 13.03
C LYS A 108 13.37 14.24 12.07
N PRO A 109 12.77 13.13 12.53
CA PRO A 109 11.89 12.29 11.71
C PRO A 109 10.67 13.11 11.29
N ARG A 110 10.50 13.33 9.98
CA ARG A 110 9.24 13.88 9.44
C ARG A 110 8.27 12.78 9.05
N LEU A 111 8.77 11.57 8.79
CA LEU A 111 8.00 10.43 8.32
C LEU A 111 8.46 9.16 9.03
N VAL A 112 7.52 8.42 9.60
CA VAL A 112 7.75 7.11 10.18
C VAL A 112 6.96 6.07 9.40
N VAL A 113 7.65 5.07 8.87
CA VAL A 113 7.02 3.95 8.17
C VAL A 113 6.41 3.00 9.20
N LEU A 114 5.09 2.83 9.15
CA LEU A 114 4.32 1.96 10.05
C LEU A 114 4.12 0.56 9.47
N GLU A 115 3.82 0.47 8.18
CA GLU A 115 3.59 -0.80 7.48
C GLU A 115 4.20 -0.76 6.08
N LYS A 116 4.63 -1.92 5.57
CA LYS A 116 5.12 -2.09 4.21
C LYS A 116 4.37 -3.24 3.55
N TRP A 117 3.66 -2.94 2.48
CA TRP A 117 2.86 -3.90 1.73
C TRP A 117 3.49 -4.13 0.36
N LYS A 118 3.59 -5.39 -0.04
CA LYS A 118 4.25 -5.80 -1.29
C LYS A 118 3.39 -6.78 -2.05
N ILE A 119 3.19 -6.54 -3.35
CA ILE A 119 2.62 -7.53 -4.28
C ILE A 119 3.67 -7.86 -5.33
N GLU A 120 4.09 -9.13 -5.34
CA GLU A 120 4.99 -9.72 -6.31
C GLU A 120 4.26 -10.79 -7.12
N CYS A 121 4.49 -10.81 -8.44
CA CYS A 121 4.03 -11.89 -9.30
C CYS A 121 5.23 -12.77 -9.66
N ILE A 122 5.21 -14.02 -9.20
CA ILE A 122 6.30 -14.99 -9.36
C ILE A 122 5.95 -16.00 -10.46
N GLN A 123 6.76 -16.09 -11.50
CA GLN A 123 6.52 -16.97 -12.66
C GLN A 123 6.81 -18.47 -12.42
N ASP A 124 7.52 -18.83 -11.34
CA ASP A 124 8.01 -20.20 -11.10
C ASP A 124 6.91 -21.27 -11.06
N PHE A 125 5.66 -20.88 -10.79
CA PHE A 125 4.51 -21.79 -10.76
C PHE A 125 4.01 -22.25 -12.13
N GLN A 126 4.45 -21.65 -13.24
CA GLN A 126 3.94 -22.01 -14.59
C GLN A 126 4.65 -23.22 -15.21
N ARG A 127 5.88 -23.56 -14.80
CA ARG A 127 6.61 -24.73 -15.35
C ARG A 127 6.02 -26.07 -14.91
N SER A 128 5.26 -26.13 -13.82
CA SER A 128 4.58 -27.36 -13.37
C SER A 128 3.24 -27.62 -14.08
N ARG A 129 2.84 -26.76 -15.03
CA ARG A 129 1.45 -26.69 -15.55
C ARG A 129 1.26 -27.15 -17.00
N ALA A 130 2.17 -27.95 -17.55
CA ALA A 130 2.04 -28.55 -18.89
C ALA A 130 0.76 -29.41 -19.09
N ASN A 131 -0.06 -29.63 -18.05
CA ASN A 131 -1.33 -30.36 -18.09
C ASN A 131 -2.60 -29.48 -17.97
N ILE A 132 -2.51 -28.14 -17.96
CA ILE A 132 -3.66 -27.26 -17.65
C ILE A 132 -3.97 -26.30 -18.82
N MET A 133 -4.02 -26.83 -20.06
CA MET A 133 -4.53 -26.08 -21.22
C MET A 133 -6.04 -26.24 -21.43
N GLU A 134 -6.69 -27.26 -20.84
CA GLU A 134 -8.16 -27.43 -20.91
C GLU A 134 -8.96 -26.57 -19.89
N ASP A 135 -8.27 -25.93 -18.94
CA ASP A 135 -8.89 -25.34 -17.74
C ASP A 135 -8.92 -23.79 -17.77
N ALA A 136 -8.60 -23.18 -18.91
CA ALA A 136 -8.50 -21.72 -19.06
C ALA A 136 -9.83 -21.01 -18.73
N ASP A 137 -10.96 -21.60 -19.13
CA ASP A 137 -12.30 -21.08 -18.82
C ASP A 137 -12.69 -21.28 -17.34
N LEU A 138 -12.11 -22.28 -16.67
CA LEU A 138 -12.26 -22.50 -15.23
C LEU A 138 -11.31 -21.61 -14.39
N SER A 139 -10.23 -21.10 -15.01
CA SER A 139 -9.19 -20.32 -14.33
C SER A 139 -9.64 -18.91 -13.92
N VAL A 140 -10.45 -18.22 -14.74
CA VAL A 140 -10.93 -16.86 -14.44
C VAL A 140 -11.94 -16.84 -13.28
N PRO A 141 -12.98 -17.70 -13.27
CA PRO A 141 -13.86 -17.84 -12.10
C PRO A 141 -13.11 -18.19 -10.82
N MET A 142 -12.12 -19.08 -10.89
CA MET A 142 -11.25 -19.40 -9.75
C MET A 142 -10.44 -18.19 -9.30
N PHE A 143 -9.83 -17.44 -10.22
CA PHE A 143 -9.10 -16.20 -9.90
C PHE A 143 -10.00 -15.19 -9.19
N CYS A 144 -11.20 -14.92 -9.73
CA CYS A 144 -12.16 -14.02 -9.09
C CYS A 144 -12.57 -14.51 -7.70
N LYS A 145 -12.81 -15.82 -7.53
CA LYS A 145 -13.16 -16.41 -6.23
C LYS A 145 -12.01 -16.29 -5.22
N ASN A 146 -10.79 -16.59 -5.64
CA ASN A 146 -9.60 -16.48 -4.80
C ASN A 146 -9.30 -15.02 -4.45
N GLY A 147 -9.45 -14.10 -5.41
CA GLY A 147 -9.35 -12.66 -5.19
C GLY A 147 -10.39 -12.16 -4.18
N MET A 148 -11.64 -12.60 -4.28
CA MET A 148 -12.68 -12.29 -3.28
C MET A 148 -12.28 -12.75 -1.87
N MET A 149 -11.76 -13.97 -1.73
CA MET A 149 -11.32 -14.48 -0.42
C MET A 149 -10.11 -13.70 0.11
N LEU A 150 -9.13 -13.45 -0.76
CA LEU A 150 -7.93 -12.70 -0.44
C LEU A 150 -8.27 -11.30 0.06
N PHE A 151 -9.08 -10.54 -0.69
CA PHE A 151 -9.39 -9.16 -0.31
C PHE A 151 -10.29 -9.06 0.92
N ARG A 152 -11.17 -10.04 1.19
CA ARG A 152 -11.89 -10.12 2.46
C ARG A 152 -10.94 -10.41 3.63
N GLY A 153 -9.96 -11.28 3.41
CA GLY A 153 -8.89 -11.54 4.37
C GLY A 153 -8.06 -10.29 4.66
N ILE A 154 -7.60 -9.59 3.63
CA ILE A 154 -6.84 -8.33 3.76
C ILE A 154 -7.69 -7.25 4.46
N PHE A 155 -8.94 -7.07 4.06
CA PHE A 155 -9.86 -6.11 4.70
C PHE A 155 -10.00 -6.36 6.21
N SER A 156 -10.04 -7.63 6.61
CA SER A 156 -10.10 -8.03 8.02
C SER A 156 -8.76 -7.79 8.72
N LEU A 157 -7.65 -8.21 8.10
CA LEU A 157 -6.30 -8.03 8.61
C LEU A 157 -5.99 -6.54 8.87
N LEU A 158 -6.37 -5.66 7.94
CA LEU A 158 -6.17 -4.22 8.07
C LEU A 158 -6.81 -3.62 9.33
N ARG A 159 -7.85 -4.25 9.90
CA ARG A 159 -8.50 -3.80 11.15
C ARG A 159 -7.89 -4.42 12.41
N LEU A 160 -7.06 -5.44 12.26
CA LEU A 160 -6.38 -6.12 13.36
C LEU A 160 -4.96 -5.58 13.60
N LEU A 161 -4.32 -5.04 12.55
CA LEU A 161 -2.97 -4.50 12.65
C LEU A 161 -2.90 -3.25 13.56
N PRO A 162 -1.79 -3.04 14.30
CA PRO A 162 -1.65 -1.92 15.23
C PRO A 162 -1.87 -0.54 14.60
N ALA A 163 -1.51 -0.37 13.32
CA ALA A 163 -1.70 0.90 12.61
C ALA A 163 -3.19 1.29 12.49
N TRP A 164 -4.13 0.35 12.60
CA TRP A 164 -5.55 0.66 12.67
C TRP A 164 -5.90 1.47 13.93
N LYS A 165 -5.31 1.13 15.08
CA LYS A 165 -5.51 1.89 16.32
C LYS A 165 -4.94 3.30 16.17
N LEU A 166 -3.76 3.43 15.56
CA LEU A 166 -3.17 4.73 15.26
C LEU A 166 -4.08 5.55 14.34
N TYR A 167 -4.57 4.98 13.25
CA TYR A 167 -5.54 5.62 12.35
C TYR A 167 -6.82 6.09 13.08
N GLN A 168 -7.31 5.32 14.06
CA GLN A 168 -8.47 5.72 14.86
C GLN A 168 -8.17 6.83 15.87
N ASP A 169 -6.94 6.90 16.37
CA ASP A 169 -6.54 7.81 17.44
C ASP A 169 -5.95 9.12 16.92
N VAL A 170 -5.31 9.13 15.75
CA VAL A 170 -4.70 10.34 15.14
C VAL A 170 -5.72 11.48 15.05
N PRO A 171 -6.92 11.32 14.44
CA PRO A 171 -7.90 12.41 14.39
C PRO A 171 -8.34 12.92 15.77
N LYS A 172 -8.46 12.03 16.76
CA LYS A 172 -8.86 12.40 18.13
C LYS A 172 -7.76 13.19 18.85
N ARG A 173 -6.51 12.84 18.62
CA ARG A 173 -5.33 13.53 19.20
C ARG A 173 -5.14 14.88 18.54
N THR A 174 -5.28 14.93 17.22
CA THR A 174 -5.26 16.17 16.44
C THR A 174 -6.30 17.17 16.93
N GLN A 175 -7.53 16.74 17.22
CA GLN A 175 -8.56 17.65 17.74
C GLN A 175 -8.25 18.20 19.15
N ARG A 176 -7.46 17.48 19.96
CA ARG A 176 -7.08 17.90 21.32
C ARG A 176 -5.89 18.84 21.35
N LEU A 177 -4.97 18.69 20.39
CA LEU A 177 -3.82 19.55 20.21
C LEU A 177 -4.28 20.73 19.35
N LEU A 178 -4.60 21.87 19.96
CA LEU A 178 -4.98 23.12 19.29
C LEU A 178 -3.80 23.77 18.52
N THR A 179 -2.87 22.96 18.02
CA THR A 179 -1.71 23.37 17.25
C THR A 179 -1.99 23.23 15.76
N PRO A 180 -1.55 24.15 14.90
CA PRO A 180 -1.81 24.12 13.46
C PRO A 180 -1.10 22.98 12.71
N GLU A 181 -0.21 22.23 13.37
CA GLU A 181 0.54 21.13 12.76
C GLU A 181 -0.02 19.78 13.22
N ASN A 182 -0.87 19.22 12.37
CA ASN A 182 -1.61 18.00 12.66
C ASN A 182 -0.80 16.78 12.23
N MET A 183 -0.71 15.76 13.10
CA MET A 183 -0.25 14.43 12.68
C MET A 183 -1.19 13.88 11.63
N ASP A 184 -0.64 13.32 10.56
CA ASP A 184 -1.42 12.77 9.45
C ASP A 184 -0.87 11.42 9.01
N MET A 185 -1.77 10.52 8.63
CA MET A 185 -1.42 9.18 8.19
C MET A 185 -1.75 9.06 6.70
N LYS A 186 -0.74 8.72 5.89
CA LYS A 186 -0.83 8.72 4.43
C LYS A 186 -0.24 7.46 3.84
N LEU A 187 -0.66 7.15 2.61
CA LEU A 187 0.00 6.16 1.78
C LEU A 187 1.09 6.78 0.91
N ARG A 188 2.18 6.05 0.72
CA ARG A 188 3.22 6.38 -0.24
C ARG A 188 3.52 5.16 -1.11
N LEU A 189 3.44 5.34 -2.42
CA LEU A 189 3.88 4.33 -3.39
C LEU A 189 5.40 4.38 -3.51
N VAL A 190 6.04 3.23 -3.43
CA VAL A 190 7.50 3.08 -3.56
C VAL A 190 7.79 2.37 -4.87
N PHE A 191 8.52 3.05 -5.76
CA PHE A 191 8.92 2.48 -7.05
C PHE A 191 10.41 2.13 -7.05
N PRO A 192 10.79 0.95 -7.58
CA PRO A 192 12.20 0.63 -7.76
C PRO A 192 12.83 1.62 -8.75
N GLY A 193 13.84 2.37 -8.30
CA GLY A 193 14.54 3.38 -9.10
C GLY A 193 14.11 4.83 -8.88
N SER A 194 13.07 5.10 -8.07
CA SER A 194 12.78 6.47 -7.61
C SER A 194 13.70 6.83 -6.44
N GLU A 195 14.98 7.05 -6.71
CA GLU A 195 15.89 7.80 -5.82
C GLU A 195 15.62 9.30 -5.93
N GLN A 196 14.36 9.71 -5.78
CA GLN A 196 13.99 11.12 -5.82
C GLN A 196 13.48 11.57 -4.45
N ASP A 197 14.39 12.25 -3.76
CA ASP A 197 14.21 13.25 -2.71
C ASP A 197 13.73 12.84 -1.30
N ASP A 198 14.70 12.80 -0.38
CA ASP A 198 14.87 13.86 0.63
C ASP A 198 13.78 14.10 1.67
N LEU A 199 13.14 13.06 2.17
CA LEU A 199 12.52 13.13 3.49
C LEU A 199 12.90 11.92 4.34
N LYS A 200 14.10 12.01 4.93
CA LYS A 200 14.48 11.50 6.27
C LYS A 200 13.57 10.38 6.78
N ARG A 201 13.70 9.21 6.15
CA ARG A 201 12.95 8.00 6.52
C ARG A 201 13.57 7.47 7.80
N PHE A 202 12.80 7.40 8.88
CA PHE A 202 13.17 6.55 10.00
C PHE A 202 12.55 5.17 9.77
N ARG A 203 13.40 4.20 9.47
CA ARG A 203 13.04 2.79 9.43
C ARG A 203 13.25 2.21 10.82
N PHE A 204 12.39 1.30 11.25
CA PHE A 204 12.63 0.55 12.49
C PHE A 204 13.94 -0.26 12.47
N GLU A 205 14.48 -0.54 11.28
CA GLU A 205 15.76 -1.22 11.07
C GLU A 205 16.96 -0.27 11.17
N ASP A 206 16.74 1.04 11.17
CA ASP A 206 17.79 2.03 11.42
C ASP A 206 18.04 2.08 12.92
N THR A 207 18.87 1.16 13.43
CA THR A 207 19.36 1.26 14.81
C THR A 207 19.99 2.63 14.99
N PRO A 208 19.47 3.49 15.88
CA PRO A 208 20.15 4.74 16.19
C PRO A 208 21.52 4.38 16.73
N SER A 209 22.58 4.95 16.15
CA SER A 209 23.92 4.83 16.71
C SER A 209 23.90 5.51 18.07
N PHE A 210 23.81 4.71 19.13
CA PHE A 210 23.98 5.18 20.49
C PHE A 210 25.43 5.64 20.65
N THR A 211 25.66 6.94 20.63
CA THR A 211 26.87 7.53 21.19
C THR A 211 26.56 7.91 22.64
N PRO A 212 26.98 7.09 23.63
CA PRO A 212 26.90 7.53 25.01
C PRO A 212 27.78 8.77 25.15
N SER A 213 27.16 9.91 25.50
CA SER A 213 27.90 11.10 25.93
C SER A 213 28.74 10.71 27.14
N SER A 214 30.06 10.75 26.98
CA SER A 214 30.99 10.52 28.09
C SER A 214 30.83 11.63 29.14
N PRO A 215 31.05 11.30 30.43
CA PRO A 215 30.80 12.18 31.58
C PRO A 215 31.72 13.41 31.63
#